data_AF-A0A963B1L1-F1
#
_entry.id   AF-A0A963B1L1-F1
#
_cell.length_a   1.000
_cell.length_b   1.000
_cell.length_c   1.000
_cell.angle_alpha   90.00
_cell.angle_beta   90.00
_cell.angle_gamma   90.00
#
_symmetry.space_group_name_H-M   'P 1'
#
loop_
_entity.id
_entity.type
_entity.pdbx_description
1 polymer ?
#
loop_
_entity_poly.entity_id
_entity_poly.type
_entity_poly.pdbx_seq_one_letter_code
_entity_poly.pdbx_strand_id
1 'polypeptide(L)'
;MIGMPELEQLARQSILSTLDLHFAELMGRLSANTSPELSLAAALTSSAIGKGHVCMQLNSFAGTRLGNPVVCKLPSRTDWERQLRACTVVGAPGDFAPLILDNNGRLYLHRYWRYEQEIAHALLRRASMPAGGVDEAQLKQALDRLFPEQTALAPDWQKLAAAT
;
A
#
# COMPACT_ATOMS: atom_id res chain seq x y z
N MET A 1 -16.00 9.04 -20.86
CA MET A 1 -14.80 8.20 -21.10
C MET A 1 -13.67 8.97 -20.47
N ILE A 2 -12.90 8.39 -19.55
CA ILE A 2 -11.80 9.10 -18.89
C ILE A 2 -10.68 9.25 -19.95
N GLY A 3 -9.80 10.23 -19.86
CA GLY A 3 -8.75 10.46 -20.86
C GLY A 3 -7.68 11.39 -20.32
N MET A 4 -6.67 11.68 -21.14
CA MET A 4 -5.63 12.67 -20.80
C MET A 4 -6.20 14.07 -20.48
N PRO A 5 -7.24 14.58 -21.17
CA PRO A 5 -7.85 15.87 -20.83
C PRO A 5 -8.40 15.93 -19.40
N GLU A 6 -9.01 14.84 -18.93
CA GLU A 6 -9.52 14.73 -17.57
C GLU A 6 -8.39 14.76 -16.53
N LEU A 7 -7.27 14.07 -16.80
CA LEU A 7 -6.11 14.09 -15.91
C LEU A 7 -5.48 15.48 -15.82
N GLU A 8 -5.32 16.17 -16.96
CA GLU A 8 -4.85 17.55 -16.99
C GLU A 8 -5.76 18.50 -16.20
N GLN A 9 -7.07 18.32 -16.31
CA GLN A 9 -8.04 19.12 -15.56
C GLN A 9 -7.95 18.85 -14.05
N LEU A 10 -7.76 17.60 -13.64
CA LEU A 10 -7.50 17.25 -12.24
C LEU A 10 -6.18 17.84 -11.72
N ALA A 11 -5.16 17.94 -12.58
CA ALA A 11 -3.91 18.62 -12.23
C ALA A 11 -4.11 20.14 -12.07
N ARG A 12 -4.91 20.79 -12.93
CA ARG A 12 -5.30 22.20 -12.76
C ARG A 12 -6.06 22.45 -11.45
N GLN A 13 -6.78 21.45 -10.95
CA GLN A 13 -7.45 21.48 -9.64
C GLN A 13 -6.52 21.10 -8.47
N SER A 14 -5.22 20.91 -8.70
CA SER A 14 -4.23 20.47 -7.68
C SER A 14 -4.55 19.12 -7.01
N ILE A 15 -5.40 18.29 -7.63
CA ILE A 15 -5.70 16.93 -7.16
C ILE A 15 -4.56 15.98 -7.55
N LEU A 16 -4.00 16.20 -8.73
CA LEU A 16 -2.85 15.50 -9.29
C LEU A 16 -1.69 16.48 -9.49
N SER A 17 -0.47 15.98 -9.35
CA SER A 17 0.75 16.71 -9.65
C SER A 17 1.21 16.44 -11.10
N THR A 18 2.15 17.25 -11.59
CA THR A 18 2.81 17.01 -12.89
C THR A 18 3.49 15.64 -12.94
N LEU A 19 4.06 15.17 -11.82
CA LEU A 19 4.65 13.84 -11.73
C LEU A 19 3.61 12.75 -11.97
N ASP A 20 2.42 12.91 -11.39
CA ASP A 20 1.33 11.92 -11.52
C ASP A 20 0.87 11.79 -12.97
N LEU A 21 0.83 12.92 -13.71
CA LEU A 21 0.49 12.93 -15.14
C LEU A 21 1.53 12.17 -15.98
N HIS A 22 2.81 12.49 -15.80
CA HIS A 22 3.87 11.82 -16.56
C HIS A 22 4.00 10.34 -16.22
N PHE A 23 3.75 9.97 -14.96
CA PHE A 23 3.70 8.57 -14.59
C PHE A 23 2.54 7.84 -15.27
N ALA A 24 1.35 8.44 -15.31
CA ALA A 24 0.20 7.88 -16.03
C ALA A 24 0.48 7.72 -17.54
N GLU A 25 1.07 8.75 -18.16
CA GLU A 25 1.47 8.71 -19.57
C GLU A 25 2.49 7.60 -19.84
N LEU A 26 3.50 7.44 -18.97
CA LEU A 26 4.47 6.37 -19.06
C LEU A 26 3.81 4.99 -18.97
N MET A 27 2.87 4.79 -18.04
CA MET A 27 2.15 3.52 -17.91
C MET A 27 1.29 3.20 -19.14
N GLY A 28 0.64 4.22 -19.72
CA GLY A 28 -0.06 4.09 -20.99
C GLY A 28 0.89 3.63 -22.10
N ARG A 29 2.01 4.34 -22.29
CA ARG A 29 3.02 4.02 -23.31
C ARG A 29 3.62 2.62 -23.20
N LEU A 30 3.81 2.12 -21.97
CA LEU A 30 4.38 0.79 -21.73
C LEU A 30 3.33 -0.33 -21.83
N SER A 31 2.04 0.00 -21.72
CA SER A 31 0.96 -0.99 -21.81
C SER A 31 0.64 -1.30 -23.27
N ALA A 32 0.63 -2.59 -23.64
CA ALA A 32 0.19 -3.02 -24.96
C ALA A 32 -1.29 -2.66 -25.23
N ASN A 33 -2.09 -2.58 -24.17
CA ASN A 33 -3.48 -2.14 -24.20
C ASN A 33 -3.62 -0.91 -23.29
N THR A 34 -3.52 0.28 -23.86
CA THR A 34 -3.76 1.52 -23.11
C THR A 34 -5.26 1.64 -22.83
N SER A 35 -5.61 1.80 -21.56
CA SER A 35 -6.96 2.19 -21.13
C SER A 35 -6.91 3.51 -20.36
N PRO A 36 -7.96 4.33 -20.45
CA PRO A 36 -8.12 5.47 -19.56
C PRO A 36 -8.08 5.14 -18.08
N GLU A 37 -8.64 3.99 -17.73
CA GLU A 37 -8.73 3.52 -16.35
C GLU A 37 -7.36 3.12 -15.80
N LEU A 38 -6.46 2.63 -16.65
CA LEU A 38 -5.04 2.45 -16.31
C LEU A 38 -4.37 3.79 -16.03
N SER A 39 -4.56 4.77 -16.91
CA SER A 39 -3.92 6.10 -16.77
C SER A 39 -4.38 6.79 -15.48
N LEU A 40 -5.68 6.76 -15.20
CA LEU A 40 -6.24 7.29 -13.96
C LEU A 40 -5.71 6.54 -12.74
N ALA A 41 -5.70 5.20 -12.77
CA ALA A 41 -5.21 4.41 -11.66
C ALA A 41 -3.73 4.68 -11.38
N ALA A 42 -2.90 4.78 -12.42
CA ALA A 42 -1.49 5.13 -12.31
C ALA A 42 -1.28 6.51 -11.68
N ALA A 43 -1.99 7.54 -12.17
CA ALA A 43 -1.92 8.88 -11.61
C ALA A 43 -2.34 8.92 -10.13
N LEU A 44 -3.46 8.26 -9.79
CA LEU A 44 -3.95 8.19 -8.40
C LEU A 44 -3.00 7.40 -7.50
N THR A 45 -2.38 6.33 -7.99
CA THR A 45 -1.35 5.59 -7.25
C THR A 45 -0.13 6.48 -6.99
N SER A 46 0.39 7.18 -7.99
CA SER A 46 1.50 8.13 -7.82
C SER A 46 1.14 9.24 -6.81
N SER A 47 -0.06 9.82 -6.93
CA SER A 47 -0.57 10.85 -6.02
C SER A 47 -0.69 10.33 -4.58
N ALA A 48 -1.16 9.09 -4.40
CA ALA A 48 -1.28 8.45 -3.09
C ALA A 48 0.10 8.25 -2.44
N ILE A 49 1.10 7.81 -3.22
CA ILE A 49 2.49 7.70 -2.73
C ILE A 49 3.03 9.09 -2.34
N GLY A 50 2.79 10.12 -3.16
CA GLY A 50 3.19 11.49 -2.85
C GLY A 50 2.59 12.03 -1.54
N LYS A 51 1.43 11.51 -1.13
CA LYS A 51 0.75 11.83 0.13
C LYS A 51 1.17 10.94 1.31
N GLY A 52 2.15 10.04 1.11
CA GLY A 52 2.68 9.15 2.14
C GLY A 52 1.93 7.82 2.30
N HIS A 53 0.98 7.50 1.40
CA HIS A 53 0.38 6.17 1.37
C HIS A 53 1.32 5.15 0.71
N VAL A 54 1.20 3.87 1.07
CA VAL A 54 1.99 2.78 0.46
C VAL A 54 1.36 2.28 -0.84
N CYS A 55 0.04 2.41 -0.97
CA CYS A 55 -0.75 1.97 -2.12
C CYS A 55 -1.98 2.86 -2.29
N MET A 56 -2.62 2.74 -3.45
CA MET A 56 -3.96 3.28 -3.69
C MET A 56 -4.99 2.17 -3.50
N GLN A 57 -6.04 2.44 -2.73
CA GLN A 57 -7.13 1.49 -2.49
C GLN A 57 -8.27 1.77 -3.48
N LEU A 58 -8.54 0.84 -4.39
CA LEU A 58 -9.59 1.00 -5.40
C LEU A 58 -10.95 1.26 -4.75
N ASN A 59 -11.24 0.62 -3.61
CA ASN A 59 -12.50 0.80 -2.87
C ASN A 59 -12.76 2.24 -2.43
N SER A 60 -11.72 3.01 -2.14
CA SER A 60 -11.86 4.41 -1.72
C SER A 60 -12.32 5.33 -2.86
N PHE A 61 -12.17 4.86 -4.10
CA PHE A 61 -12.37 5.65 -5.31
C PHE A 61 -13.49 5.09 -6.21
N ALA A 62 -13.73 3.78 -6.17
CA ALA A 62 -14.70 3.08 -7.00
C ALA A 62 -16.10 3.70 -6.90
N GLY A 63 -16.71 3.97 -8.06
CA GLY A 63 -18.05 4.55 -8.18
C GLY A 63 -18.19 6.02 -7.76
N THR A 64 -17.11 6.64 -7.28
CA THR A 64 -17.11 8.05 -6.85
C THR A 64 -16.97 9.01 -8.04
N ARG A 65 -17.07 10.31 -7.76
CA ARG A 65 -16.82 11.39 -8.73
C ARG A 65 -15.62 12.19 -8.25
N LEU A 66 -14.70 12.51 -9.15
CA LEU A 66 -13.47 13.22 -8.82
C LEU A 66 -13.49 14.63 -9.44
N GLY A 67 -12.99 15.60 -8.69
CA GLY A 67 -12.89 17.01 -9.09
C GLY A 67 -14.06 17.89 -8.65
N ASN A 68 -13.81 19.20 -8.61
CA ASN A 68 -14.82 20.22 -8.34
C ASN A 68 -14.61 21.46 -9.27
N PRO A 69 -15.46 21.67 -10.29
CA PRO A 69 -16.59 20.82 -10.69
C PRO A 69 -16.13 19.42 -11.11
N VAL A 70 -17.06 18.46 -11.06
CA VAL A 70 -16.77 17.03 -11.35
C VAL A 70 -16.13 16.89 -12.72
N VAL A 71 -14.95 16.27 -12.75
CA VAL A 71 -14.17 16.03 -13.96
C VAL A 71 -14.48 14.64 -14.52
N CYS A 72 -14.46 13.60 -13.69
CA CYS A 72 -14.72 12.23 -14.13
C CYS A 72 -15.48 11.40 -13.10
N LYS A 73 -16.25 10.42 -13.59
CA LYS A 73 -16.86 9.37 -12.78
C LYS A 73 -15.98 8.13 -12.83
N LEU A 74 -15.70 7.55 -11.68
CA LEU A 74 -14.82 6.40 -11.56
C LEU A 74 -15.58 5.08 -11.80
N PRO A 75 -14.93 4.04 -12.34
CA PRO A 75 -15.57 2.76 -12.59
C PRO A 75 -16.02 2.07 -11.30
N SER A 76 -16.85 1.03 -11.43
CA SER A 76 -17.11 0.12 -10.31
C SER A 76 -15.81 -0.61 -9.95
N ARG A 77 -15.68 -1.06 -8.70
CA ARG A 77 -14.48 -1.78 -8.24
C ARG A 77 -14.19 -2.98 -9.15
N THR A 78 -15.20 -3.81 -9.40
CA THR A 78 -15.09 -5.04 -10.18
C THR A 78 -14.70 -4.77 -11.64
N ASP A 79 -15.28 -3.73 -12.26
CA ASP A 79 -14.92 -3.38 -13.63
C ASP A 79 -13.51 -2.80 -13.72
N TRP A 80 -13.13 -1.98 -12.73
CA TRP A 80 -11.80 -1.38 -12.70
C TRP A 80 -10.71 -2.44 -12.50
N GLU A 81 -10.90 -3.37 -11.56
CA GLU A 81 -9.98 -4.50 -11.36
C GLU A 81 -9.85 -5.35 -12.63
N ARG A 82 -10.97 -5.65 -13.30
CA ARG A 82 -10.95 -6.41 -14.57
C ARG A 82 -10.14 -5.70 -15.66
N GLN A 83 -10.36 -4.40 -15.84
CA GLN A 83 -9.66 -3.59 -16.83
C GLN A 83 -8.17 -3.47 -16.52
N LEU A 84 -7.81 -3.27 -15.24
CA LEU A 84 -6.42 -3.15 -14.82
C LEU A 84 -5.67 -4.48 -14.99
N ARG A 85 -6.27 -5.62 -14.59
CA ARG A 85 -5.67 -6.94 -14.78
C ARG A 85 -5.48 -7.34 -16.25
N ALA A 86 -6.17 -6.68 -17.18
CA ALA A 86 -5.96 -6.88 -18.61
C ALA A 86 -4.78 -6.07 -19.19
N CYS A 87 -4.19 -5.16 -18.41
CA CYS A 87 -3.07 -4.32 -18.84
C CYS A 87 -1.73 -5.00 -18.55
N THR A 88 -0.79 -4.97 -19.50
CA THR A 88 0.50 -5.68 -19.37
C THR A 88 1.45 -5.08 -18.32
N VAL A 89 1.17 -3.85 -17.89
CA VAL A 89 1.96 -3.15 -16.85
C VAL A 89 1.43 -3.38 -15.43
N VAL A 90 0.34 -4.15 -15.28
CA VAL A 90 -0.27 -4.50 -13.99
C VAL A 90 -0.11 -6.00 -13.76
N GLY A 91 0.70 -6.36 -12.77
CA GLY A 91 0.92 -7.74 -12.36
C GLY A 91 0.12 -8.11 -11.11
N ALA A 92 0.06 -9.41 -10.84
CA ALA A 92 -0.38 -9.96 -9.57
C ALA A 92 0.76 -9.93 -8.52
N PRO A 93 0.48 -10.11 -7.22
CA PRO A 93 1.52 -10.24 -6.21
C PRO A 93 2.51 -11.35 -6.57
N GLY A 94 3.79 -11.01 -6.67
CA GLY A 94 4.88 -11.92 -7.09
C GLY A 94 5.36 -11.68 -8.52
N ASP A 95 4.57 -11.01 -9.36
CA ASP A 95 4.96 -10.70 -10.73
C ASP A 95 5.96 -9.54 -10.80
N PHE A 96 6.77 -9.52 -11.85
CA PHE A 96 7.63 -8.37 -12.17
C PHE A 96 6.92 -7.44 -13.14
N ALA A 97 6.15 -6.49 -12.60
CA ALA A 97 5.43 -5.46 -13.36
C ALA A 97 5.53 -4.10 -12.66
N PRO A 98 5.45 -2.96 -13.37
CA PRO A 98 5.51 -1.63 -12.75
C PRO A 98 4.48 -1.39 -11.64
N LEU A 99 3.26 -1.90 -11.86
CA LEU A 99 2.16 -1.83 -10.92
C LEU A 99 1.78 -3.24 -10.46
N ILE A 100 1.45 -3.38 -9.17
CA ILE A 100 0.97 -4.64 -8.60
C ILE A 100 -0.43 -4.42 -8.04
N LEU A 101 -1.40 -5.22 -8.50
CA LEU A 101 -2.77 -5.21 -8.01
C LEU A 101 -3.01 -6.48 -7.18
N ASP A 102 -3.23 -6.30 -5.88
CA ASP A 102 -3.55 -7.43 -5.01
C ASP A 102 -5.03 -7.86 -5.09
N ASN A 103 -5.38 -8.93 -4.39
CA ASN A 103 -6.75 -9.45 -4.37
C ASN A 103 -7.72 -8.61 -3.49
N ASN A 104 -7.18 -7.68 -2.69
CA ASN A 104 -7.96 -6.80 -1.84
C ASN A 104 -8.31 -5.47 -2.53
N GLY A 105 -7.91 -5.30 -3.80
CA GLY A 105 -8.13 -4.09 -4.57
C GLY A 105 -7.16 -2.96 -4.19
N ARG A 106 -5.93 -3.30 -3.80
CA ARG A 106 -4.84 -2.34 -3.55
C ARG A 106 -3.89 -2.34 -4.73
N LEU A 107 -3.67 -1.16 -5.30
CA LEU A 107 -2.75 -0.93 -6.41
C LEU A 107 -1.49 -0.25 -5.91
N TYR A 108 -0.36 -0.93 -6.11
CA TYR A 108 0.95 -0.52 -5.64
C TYR A 108 1.84 -0.13 -6.81
N LEU A 109 2.80 0.76 -6.57
CA LEU A 109 4.05 0.71 -7.33
C LEU A 109 4.85 -0.51 -6.87
N HIS A 110 5.45 -1.25 -7.80
CA HIS A 110 6.19 -2.49 -7.52
C HIS A 110 7.16 -2.36 -6.33
N ARG A 111 7.91 -1.25 -6.28
CA ARG A 111 8.88 -0.98 -5.20
C ARG A 111 8.23 -1.02 -3.82
N TYR A 112 7.05 -0.40 -3.65
CA TYR A 112 6.37 -0.32 -2.36
C TYR A 112 5.72 -1.64 -1.97
N TRP A 113 5.17 -2.38 -2.95
CA TRP A 113 4.72 -3.75 -2.70
C TRP A 113 5.88 -4.62 -2.21
N ARG A 114 7.04 -4.56 -2.88
CA ARG A 114 8.24 -5.29 -2.47
C ARG A 114 8.68 -4.93 -1.04
N TYR A 115 8.72 -3.64 -0.69
CA TYR A 115 9.06 -3.23 0.67
C TYR A 115 8.09 -3.78 1.73
N GLU A 116 6.78 -3.75 1.45
CA GLU A 116 5.78 -4.33 2.34
C GLU A 116 6.03 -5.84 2.52
N GLN A 117 6.31 -6.56 1.45
CA GLN A 117 6.66 -7.98 1.52
C GLN A 117 7.95 -8.24 2.30
N GLU A 118 9.02 -7.46 2.07
CA GLU A 118 10.28 -7.62 2.79
C GLU A 118 10.12 -7.43 4.30
N ILE A 119 9.34 -6.43 4.71
CA ILE A 119 9.02 -6.19 6.13
C ILE A 119 8.20 -7.34 6.70
N ALA A 120 7.12 -7.74 6.01
CA ALA A 120 6.26 -8.84 6.45
C ALA A 120 7.05 -10.14 6.64
N HIS A 121 7.88 -10.51 5.67
CA HIS A 121 8.74 -11.70 5.77
C HIS A 121 9.77 -11.58 6.89
N ALA A 122 10.37 -10.40 7.09
CA ALA A 122 11.32 -10.20 8.18
C ALA A 122 10.67 -10.35 9.57
N LEU A 123 9.45 -9.83 9.73
CA LEU A 123 8.68 -9.97 10.97
C LEU A 123 8.26 -11.41 11.22
N LEU A 124 7.66 -12.07 10.22
CA LEU A 124 7.26 -13.48 10.33
C LEU A 124 8.45 -14.38 10.63
N ARG A 125 9.58 -14.19 9.94
CA ARG A 125 10.81 -14.96 10.21
C ARG A 125 11.26 -14.78 11.65
N ARG A 126 11.26 -13.56 12.19
CA ARG A 126 11.64 -13.31 13.59
C ARG A 126 10.67 -13.95 14.56
N ALA A 127 9.37 -13.82 14.32
CA ALA A 127 8.33 -14.41 15.16
C ALA A 127 8.34 -15.94 15.16
N SER A 128 8.78 -16.57 14.06
CA SER A 128 8.89 -18.03 13.96
C SER A 128 10.22 -18.60 14.47
N MET A 129 11.19 -17.77 14.88
CA MET A 129 12.43 -18.28 15.47
C MET A 129 12.14 -18.85 16.87
N PRO A 130 12.46 -20.12 17.14
CA PRO A 130 12.28 -20.68 18.48
C PRO A 130 13.18 -19.93 19.47
N ALA A 131 12.64 -19.64 20.66
CA ALA A 131 13.42 -19.15 21.80
C ALA A 131 14.33 -20.28 22.29
N GLY A 132 15.44 -20.50 21.59
CA GLY A 132 16.37 -21.58 21.89
C GLY A 132 17.16 -21.31 23.17
N GLY A 133 17.16 -22.26 24.10
CA GLY A 133 18.10 -22.31 25.22
C GLY A 133 17.91 -21.26 26.32
N VAL A 134 16.73 -20.66 26.41
CA VAL A 134 16.42 -19.70 27.50
C VAL A 134 16.06 -20.48 28.77
N ASP A 135 16.85 -20.30 29.82
CA ASP A 135 16.47 -20.73 31.17
C ASP A 135 15.42 -19.75 31.71
N GLU A 136 14.16 -20.17 31.74
CA GLU A 136 13.03 -19.36 32.21
C GLU A 136 13.20 -18.91 33.67
N ALA A 137 13.85 -19.71 34.51
CA ALA A 137 14.08 -19.36 35.91
C ALA A 137 15.12 -18.25 36.01
N GLN A 138 16.21 -18.35 35.24
CA GLN A 138 17.22 -17.29 35.17
C GLN A 138 16.66 -16.01 34.55
N LEU A 139 15.86 -16.12 33.49
CA LEU A 139 15.18 -14.98 32.86
C LEU A 139 14.25 -14.28 33.84
N LYS A 140 13.42 -15.03 34.57
CA LYS A 140 12.51 -14.48 35.57
C LYS A 140 13.27 -13.73 36.66
N GLN A 141 14.35 -14.32 37.20
CA GLN A 141 15.18 -13.65 38.21
C GLN A 141 15.81 -12.35 37.68
N ALA A 142 16.27 -12.34 36.43
CA ALA A 142 16.82 -11.15 35.81
C ALA A 142 15.74 -10.05 35.63
N LEU A 143 14.53 -10.43 35.18
CA LEU A 143 13.40 -9.52 35.03
C LEU A 143 12.93 -8.96 36.38
N ASP A 144 12.84 -9.79 37.43
CA ASP A 144 12.48 -9.35 38.78
C ASP A 144 13.49 -8.32 39.33
N ARG A 145 14.77 -8.47 38.99
CA ARG A 145 15.83 -7.51 39.39
C ARG A 145 15.78 -6.20 38.60
N LEU A 146 15.52 -6.26 37.28
CA LEU A 146 15.52 -5.08 36.40
C LEU A 146 14.23 -4.25 36.51
N PHE A 147 13.13 -4.89 36.88
CA PHE A 147 11.81 -4.29 37.07
C PHE A 147 11.33 -4.53 38.52
N PRO A 148 11.98 -3.90 39.52
CA PRO A 148 11.55 -4.00 40.91
C PRO A 148 10.16 -3.39 41.11
N GLU A 149 9.41 -3.91 42.08
CA GLU A 149 7.97 -3.67 42.27
C GLU A 149 7.53 -2.21 42.09
N GLN A 150 6.55 -2.02 41.20
CA GLN A 150 5.68 -0.84 41.20
C GLN A 150 4.46 -1.14 42.07
N THR A 151 4.17 -0.26 43.03
CA THR A 151 3.06 -0.36 44.01
C THR A 151 1.66 -0.23 43.39
N ALA A 152 1.49 -0.59 42.12
CA ALA A 152 0.27 -0.36 41.35
C ALA A 152 -0.53 -1.67 41.16
N LEU A 153 -1.85 -1.55 41.20
CA LEU A 153 -2.83 -2.62 40.94
C LEU A 153 -2.82 -3.16 39.49
N ALA A 154 -1.89 -2.72 38.64
CA ALA A 154 -1.85 -3.03 37.21
C ALA A 154 -0.58 -3.82 36.84
N PRO A 155 -0.62 -4.65 35.77
CA PRO A 155 0.57 -5.33 35.26
C PRO A 155 1.66 -4.34 34.85
N ASP A 156 2.92 -4.67 35.15
CA ASP A 156 4.07 -3.93 34.63
C ASP A 156 4.25 -4.23 33.13
N TRP A 157 3.70 -3.35 32.29
CA TRP A 157 3.78 -3.47 30.83
C TRP A 157 5.21 -3.39 30.28
N GLN A 158 6.14 -2.74 31.00
CA GLN A 158 7.54 -2.68 30.57
C GLN A 158 8.21 -4.03 30.81
N LYS A 159 7.96 -4.65 31.97
CA LYS A 159 8.43 -6.00 32.28
C LYS A 159 7.85 -7.04 31.33
N LEU A 160 6.57 -6.93 31.00
CA LEU A 160 5.92 -7.82 30.03
C LEU A 160 6.54 -7.68 28.63
N ALA A 161 6.74 -6.45 28.15
CA ALA A 161 7.36 -6.19 26.85
C ALA A 161 8.82 -6.68 26.76
N ALA A 162 9.55 -6.74 27.88
CA ALA A 162 10.89 -7.30 27.91
C ALA A 162 10.91 -8.85 27.88
N ALA A 163 9.81 -9.50 28.27
CA ALA A 163 9.67 -10.95 28.33
C ALA A 163 9.11 -11.57 27.03
N THR A 164 8.44 -10.77 26.19
CA THR A 164 7.77 -11.18 24.94
C THR A 164 8.49 -10.70 23.69
#